data_AF-A0A2S5RGE5-F1
#
_entry.id   AF-A0A2S5RGE5-F1
#
_cell.length_a   1.000
_cell.length_b   1.000
_cell.length_c   1.000
_cell.angle_alpha   90.00
_cell.angle_beta   90.00
_cell.angle_gamma   90.00
#
_symmetry.space_group_name_H-M   'P 1'
#
loop_
_entity.id
_entity.type
_entity.pdbx_description
1 polymer ?
#
loop_
_entity_poly.entity_id
_entity_poly.type
_entity_poly.pdbx_seq_one_letter_code
_entity_poly.pdbx_strand_id
1 'polypeptide(L)'
;MTPAESRAYFERYKDNPVPVGKYKEKKMKDIVQVRTKETGLEYEQHHVWPVAQSREISKVTGKQYKNSAVIPLPLKLHQAQGRKLIHKRNETLKPQNPRESLLQGVQDTRQGLLDAGCDRTKTNEACLEALKKIKADNPEGFSGKIPPKP
;
A
#
# COMPACT_ATOMS: atom_id res chain seq x y z
N MET A 1 12.86 12.48 -0.33
CA MET A 1 14.16 11.81 -0.42
C MET A 1 14.59 11.90 -1.86
N THR A 2 15.88 12.08 -2.12
CA THR A 2 16.45 11.96 -3.47
C THR A 2 16.40 10.49 -3.91
N PRO A 3 16.49 10.19 -5.21
CA PRO A 3 16.58 8.81 -5.68
C PRO A 3 17.74 8.02 -5.05
N ALA A 4 18.88 8.68 -4.80
CA ALA A 4 20.03 8.04 -4.13
C ALA A 4 19.73 7.70 -2.67
N GLU A 5 19.09 8.61 -1.92
CA GLU A 5 18.66 8.36 -0.54
C GLU A 5 17.66 7.20 -0.45
N SER A 6 16.71 7.12 -1.38
CA SER A 6 15.72 6.04 -1.43
C SER A 6 16.37 4.68 -1.70
N ARG A 7 17.33 4.62 -2.65
CA ARG A 7 18.10 3.40 -2.92
C ARG A 7 18.94 2.97 -1.72
N ALA A 8 19.64 3.91 -1.08
CA ALA A 8 20.44 3.63 0.10
C ALA A 8 19.58 3.09 1.27
N TYR A 9 18.37 3.63 1.42
CA TYR A 9 17.39 3.12 2.38
C TYR A 9 17.01 1.67 2.09
N PHE A 10 16.66 1.33 0.85
CA PHE A 10 16.27 -0.05 0.51
C PHE A 10 17.44 -1.03 0.61
N GLU A 11 18.65 -0.62 0.24
CA GLU A 11 19.85 -1.44 0.37
C GLU A 11 20.17 -1.75 1.84
N ARG A 12 20.06 -0.75 2.73
CA ARG A 12 20.24 -0.95 4.17
C ARG A 12 19.32 -2.04 4.74
N TYR A 13 18.12 -2.17 4.18
CA TYR A 13 17.12 -3.15 4.62
C TYR A 13 16.90 -4.28 3.61
N LYS A 14 17.90 -4.62 2.78
CA LYS A 14 17.77 -5.55 1.62
C LYS A 14 17.08 -6.89 1.92
N ASP A 15 17.20 -7.42 3.13
CA ASP A 15 16.56 -8.69 3.51
C ASP A 15 15.04 -8.55 3.62
N ASN A 16 14.58 -7.38 4.09
CA ASN A 16 13.18 -7.04 4.26
C ASN A 16 12.93 -5.54 4.02
N PRO A 17 13.06 -5.03 2.79
CA PRO A 17 13.02 -3.58 2.53
C PRO A 17 11.61 -3.02 2.73
N VAL A 18 10.61 -3.85 2.48
CA VAL A 18 9.19 -3.49 2.40
C VAL A 18 8.37 -4.45 3.27
N PRO A 19 8.41 -4.32 4.61
CA PRO A 19 7.63 -5.18 5.49
C PRO A 19 6.13 -4.94 5.30
N VAL A 20 5.34 -6.01 5.37
CA VAL A 20 3.88 -5.94 5.27
C VAL A 20 3.24 -6.33 6.59
N GLY A 21 2.24 -5.58 7.02
CA GLY A 21 1.50 -5.88 8.24
C GLY A 21 0.14 -5.24 8.28
N LYS A 22 -0.48 -5.19 9.47
CA LYS A 22 -1.77 -4.52 9.66
C LYS A 22 -1.59 -3.12 10.25
N TYR A 23 -2.46 -2.22 9.83
CA TYR A 23 -2.48 -0.83 10.26
C TYR A 23 -2.57 -0.73 11.79
N LYS A 24 -1.67 0.07 12.38
CA LYS A 24 -1.56 0.31 13.84
C LYS A 24 -1.30 -0.94 14.70
N GLU A 25 -1.02 -2.10 14.11
CA GLU A 25 -0.66 -3.32 14.84
C GLU A 25 0.71 -3.19 15.51
N LYS A 26 0.88 -3.83 16.68
CA LYS A 26 2.12 -3.76 17.48
C LYS A 26 3.38 -4.04 16.65
N LYS A 27 3.37 -5.12 15.87
CA LYS A 27 4.49 -5.49 14.98
C LYS A 27 4.89 -4.35 14.02
N MET A 28 3.93 -3.64 13.44
CA MET A 28 4.23 -2.52 12.53
C MET A 28 4.74 -1.29 13.28
N LYS A 29 4.22 -1.02 14.48
CA LYS A 29 4.73 0.04 15.35
C LYS A 29 6.18 -0.22 15.76
N ASP A 30 6.50 -1.46 16.13
CA ASP A 30 7.85 -1.85 16.54
C ASP A 30 8.84 -1.68 15.38
N ILE A 31 8.48 -2.11 14.16
CA ILE A 31 9.31 -1.91 12.97
C ILE A 31 9.54 -0.41 12.71
N VAL A 32 8.48 0.40 12.73
CA VAL A 32 8.59 1.85 12.53
C VAL A 32 9.50 2.45 13.59
N GLN A 33 9.32 2.10 14.86
CA GLN A 33 10.13 2.64 15.96
C GLN A 33 11.61 2.29 15.81
N VAL A 34 11.93 1.03 15.50
CA VAL A 34 13.31 0.58 15.27
C VAL A 34 13.92 1.34 14.10
N ARG A 35 13.25 1.38 12.95
CA ARG A 35 13.77 2.08 11.78
C ARG A 35 13.88 3.59 11.98
N THR A 36 12.96 4.22 12.70
CA THR A 36 13.06 5.64 13.07
C THR A 36 14.28 5.92 13.93
N LYS A 37 14.57 5.09 14.95
CA LYS A 37 15.79 5.22 15.76
C LYS A 37 17.05 5.04 14.92
N GLU A 38 17.03 4.10 13.98
CA GLU A 38 18.16 3.75 13.13
C GLU A 38 18.47 4.75 12.01
N THR A 39 17.46 5.42 11.47
CA THR A 39 17.59 6.30 10.30
C THR A 39 17.31 7.76 10.61
N GLY A 40 16.74 8.09 11.77
CA GLY A 40 16.25 9.43 12.09
C GLY A 40 15.09 9.91 11.19
N LEU A 41 14.44 8.99 10.47
CA LEU A 41 13.35 9.33 9.54
C LEU A 41 12.00 9.13 10.22
N GLU A 42 11.06 10.02 9.92
CA GLU A 42 9.64 9.81 10.19
C GLU A 42 9.06 8.82 9.19
N TYR A 43 8.09 8.01 9.62
CA TYR A 43 7.45 6.98 8.78
C TYR A 43 5.94 7.15 8.75
N GLU A 44 5.35 6.74 7.63
CA GLU A 44 3.90 6.58 7.48
C GLU A 44 3.57 5.14 7.09
N GLN A 45 2.39 4.67 7.52
CA GLN A 45 1.87 3.36 7.15
C GLN A 45 0.99 3.51 5.91
N HIS A 46 1.51 3.06 4.78
CA HIS A 46 0.88 3.15 3.49
C HIS A 46 -0.14 2.01 3.28
N HIS A 47 -1.41 2.34 3.02
CA HIS A 47 -2.42 1.35 2.64
C HIS A 47 -2.29 0.97 1.16
N VAL A 48 -1.96 -0.30 0.89
CA VAL A 48 -1.78 -0.84 -0.47
C VAL A 48 -3.06 -0.74 -1.30
N TRP A 49 -4.22 -0.94 -0.67
CA TRP A 49 -5.50 -0.64 -1.30
C TRP A 49 -5.94 0.77 -0.93
N PRO A 50 -6.28 1.67 -1.88
CA PRO A 50 -6.62 3.04 -1.56
C PRO A 50 -7.85 3.18 -0.67
N VAL A 51 -7.68 3.83 0.49
CA VAL A 51 -8.77 4.03 1.47
C VAL A 51 -9.95 4.79 0.86
N ALA A 52 -9.70 5.80 0.03
CA ALA A 52 -10.76 6.57 -0.62
C ALA A 52 -11.63 5.71 -1.54
N GLN A 53 -11.01 4.88 -2.38
CA GLN A 53 -11.74 4.00 -3.29
C GLN A 53 -12.48 2.89 -2.53
N SER A 54 -11.83 2.29 -1.52
CA SER A 54 -12.47 1.29 -0.64
C SER A 54 -13.74 1.86 0.01
N ARG A 55 -13.68 3.09 0.55
CA ARG A 55 -14.86 3.78 1.11
C ARG A 55 -15.95 4.03 0.08
N GLU A 56 -15.59 4.47 -1.13
CA GLU A 56 -16.56 4.75 -2.18
C GLU A 56 -17.28 3.47 -2.63
N ILE A 57 -16.54 2.38 -2.78
CA ILE A 57 -17.09 1.07 -3.08
C ILE A 57 -18.03 0.59 -1.95
N SER A 58 -17.68 0.79 -0.68
CA SER A 58 -18.57 0.45 0.43
C SER A 58 -19.89 1.20 0.36
N LYS A 59 -19.88 2.50 -0.01
CA LYS A 59 -21.11 3.28 -0.19
C LYS A 59 -21.97 2.75 -1.33
N VAL A 60 -21.35 2.38 -2.46
CA VAL A 60 -22.07 1.92 -3.65
C VAL A 60 -22.63 0.50 -3.46
N THR A 61 -21.88 -0.38 -2.80
CA THR A 61 -22.23 -1.81 -2.65
C THR A 61 -22.95 -2.15 -1.35
N GLY A 62 -22.92 -1.26 -0.36
CA GLY A 62 -23.37 -1.54 1.01
C GLY A 62 -22.47 -2.53 1.78
N LYS A 63 -21.45 -3.12 1.13
CA LYS A 63 -20.52 -4.06 1.77
C LYS A 63 -19.42 -3.28 2.52
N GLN A 64 -19.13 -3.70 3.73
CA GLN A 64 -17.98 -3.18 4.47
C GLN A 64 -16.72 -3.95 4.07
N TYR A 65 -15.69 -3.21 3.65
CA TYR A 65 -14.41 -3.78 3.28
C TYR A 65 -13.34 -3.45 4.32
N LYS A 66 -12.66 -4.48 4.82
CA LYS A 66 -11.54 -4.33 5.73
C LYS A 66 -10.27 -4.05 4.95
N ASN A 67 -9.74 -2.85 5.11
CA ASN A 67 -8.53 -2.41 4.43
C ASN A 67 -7.40 -2.16 5.44
N SER A 68 -6.88 -3.26 6.02
CA SER A 68 -5.91 -3.19 7.11
C SER A 68 -4.45 -3.37 6.66
N ALA A 69 -4.20 -3.91 5.46
CA ALA A 69 -2.84 -4.21 5.00
C ALA A 69 -2.06 -2.93 4.67
N VAL A 70 -0.91 -2.77 5.31
CA VAL A 70 -0.05 -1.60 5.15
C VAL A 70 1.42 -1.94 5.02
N ILE A 71 2.17 -0.99 4.46
CA ILE A 71 3.62 -0.99 4.34
C ILE A 71 4.13 0.29 5.04
N PRO A 72 5.00 0.19 6.07
CA PRO A 72 5.63 1.35 6.65
C PRO A 72 6.76 1.84 5.73
N LEU A 73 6.70 3.12 5.34
CA LEU A 73 7.71 3.77 4.50
C LEU A 73 8.13 5.10 5.13
N PRO A 74 9.38 5.56 4.93
CA PRO A 74 9.75 6.90 5.33
C PRO A 74 8.79 7.92 4.73
N LEU A 75 8.39 8.94 5.49
CA LEU A 75 7.42 9.98 5.10
C LEU A 75 7.78 10.58 3.74
N LYS A 76 9.04 10.93 3.56
CA LYS A 76 9.59 11.52 2.34
C LYS A 76 9.69 10.55 1.15
N LEU A 77 9.53 9.25 1.37
CA LEU A 77 9.41 8.21 0.35
C LEU A 77 7.93 7.86 0.11
N HIS A 78 7.08 7.96 1.12
CA HIS A 78 5.64 7.84 0.94
C HIS A 78 5.05 9.00 0.11
N GLN A 79 5.60 10.21 0.29
CA GLN A 79 5.08 11.47 -0.26
C GLN A 79 5.96 12.15 -1.33
N ALA A 80 7.00 11.48 -1.84
CA ALA A 80 8.05 12.13 -2.65
C ALA A 80 7.53 12.84 -3.93
N GLN A 81 8.05 14.04 -4.22
CA GLN A 81 7.76 14.89 -5.41
C GLN A 81 6.31 15.40 -5.53
N GLY A 82 5.62 15.70 -4.42
CA GLY A 82 4.23 16.18 -4.45
C GLY A 82 3.24 15.14 -4.99
N ARG A 83 3.75 13.93 -5.26
CA ARG A 83 3.01 12.75 -5.66
C ARG A 83 3.08 11.84 -4.44
N LYS A 84 1.95 11.62 -3.79
CA LYS A 84 1.77 10.37 -3.05
C LYS A 84 2.12 9.27 -4.05
N LEU A 85 3.25 8.58 -3.86
CA LEU A 85 3.86 7.66 -4.85
C LEU A 85 2.89 6.56 -5.32
N ILE A 86 1.75 6.43 -4.63
CA ILE A 86 0.79 5.34 -4.72
C ILE A 86 -0.67 5.87 -4.80
N HIS A 87 -0.86 7.19 -4.96
CA HIS A 87 -2.22 7.78 -4.96
C HIS A 87 -2.55 8.73 -6.12
N LYS A 88 -1.64 8.98 -7.06
CA LYS A 88 -1.87 9.93 -8.17
C LYS A 88 -3.10 9.60 -9.05
N ARG A 89 -3.47 8.32 -9.17
CA ARG A 89 -4.62 7.87 -9.99
C ARG A 89 -5.88 7.60 -9.17
N ASN A 90 -5.82 7.72 -7.85
CA ASN A 90 -6.93 7.31 -6.97
C ASN A 90 -8.06 8.33 -6.91
N GLU A 91 -7.75 9.60 -7.17
CA GLU A 91 -8.73 10.69 -7.19
C GLU A 91 -9.39 10.84 -8.58
N THR A 92 -8.71 10.43 -9.65
CA THR A 92 -9.20 10.53 -11.02
C THR A 92 -10.00 9.31 -11.48
N LEU A 93 -9.73 8.12 -10.95
CA LEU A 93 -10.45 6.89 -11.28
C LEU A 93 -11.43 6.51 -10.17
N LYS A 94 -12.71 6.49 -10.51
CA LYS A 94 -13.79 5.90 -9.70
C LYS A 94 -13.99 4.45 -10.17
N PRO A 95 -13.32 3.46 -9.54
CA PRO A 95 -13.41 2.07 -9.97
C PRO A 95 -14.86 1.59 -9.90
N GLN A 96 -15.29 0.85 -10.93
CA GLN A 96 -16.66 0.35 -11.04
C GLN A 96 -16.87 -0.93 -10.22
N ASN A 97 -15.79 -1.54 -9.72
CA ASN A 97 -15.85 -2.70 -8.83
C ASN A 97 -14.65 -2.79 -7.87
N PRO A 98 -14.76 -3.58 -6.77
CA PRO A 98 -13.72 -3.70 -5.75
C PRO A 98 -12.44 -4.31 -6.31
N ARG A 99 -12.55 -5.22 -7.29
CA ARG A 99 -11.42 -5.90 -7.91
C ARG A 99 -10.53 -4.94 -8.71
N GLU A 100 -11.14 -4.06 -9.50
CA GLU A 100 -10.42 -3.02 -10.25
C GLU A 100 -9.70 -2.06 -9.31
N SER A 101 -10.39 -1.61 -8.26
CA SER A 101 -9.82 -0.73 -7.24
C SER A 101 -8.61 -1.36 -6.53
N LEU A 102 -8.74 -2.63 -6.13
CA LEU A 102 -7.66 -3.36 -5.49
C LEU A 102 -6.48 -3.57 -6.44
N LEU A 103 -6.75 -3.93 -7.71
CA LEU A 103 -5.73 -4.11 -8.73
C LEU A 103 -4.95 -2.81 -8.95
N GLN A 104 -5.65 -1.68 -9.09
CA GLN A 104 -5.05 -0.37 -9.25
C GLN A 104 -4.13 -0.04 -8.06
N GLY A 105 -4.63 -0.19 -6.83
CA GLY A 105 -3.84 0.04 -5.62
C GLY A 105 -2.53 -0.74 -5.57
N VAL A 106 -2.61 -2.05 -5.89
CA VAL A 106 -1.44 -2.93 -5.93
C VAL A 106 -0.46 -2.52 -7.04
N GLN A 107 -0.96 -2.11 -8.21
CA GLN A 107 -0.12 -1.66 -9.33
C GLN A 107 0.59 -0.33 -9.00
N ASP A 108 -0.14 0.63 -8.44
CA ASP A 108 0.41 1.92 -8.04
C ASP A 108 1.46 1.74 -6.94
N THR A 109 1.20 0.86 -5.96
CA THR A 109 2.17 0.51 -4.90
C THR A 109 3.44 -0.09 -5.51
N ARG A 110 3.28 -1.09 -6.39
CA ARG A 110 4.39 -1.76 -7.06
C ARG A 110 5.25 -0.77 -7.83
N GLN A 111 4.62 0.07 -8.67
CA GLN A 111 5.36 1.03 -9.48
C GLN A 111 6.10 2.04 -8.61
N GLY A 112 5.45 2.58 -7.57
CA GLY A 112 6.08 3.55 -6.67
C GLY A 112 7.30 2.99 -5.94
N LEU A 113 7.26 1.72 -5.52
CA LEU A 113 8.41 1.06 -4.89
C LEU A 113 9.56 0.83 -5.88
N LEU A 114 9.26 0.40 -7.10
CA LEU A 114 10.26 0.21 -8.16
C LEU A 114 10.92 1.53 -8.56
N ASP A 115 10.13 2.59 -8.74
CA ASP A 115 10.63 3.93 -9.10
C ASP A 115 11.50 4.53 -7.99
N ALA A 116 11.18 4.22 -6.72
CA ALA A 116 11.98 4.58 -5.57
C ALA A 116 13.27 3.74 -5.44
N GLY A 117 13.47 2.73 -6.29
CA GLY A 117 14.67 1.92 -6.35
C GLY A 117 14.67 0.68 -5.46
N CYS A 118 13.50 0.21 -5.02
CA CYS A 118 13.39 -1.08 -4.33
C CYS A 118 13.65 -2.23 -5.31
N ASP A 119 14.25 -3.32 -4.82
CA ASP A 119 14.41 -4.54 -5.59
C ASP A 119 13.06 -5.07 -6.11
N ARG A 120 13.07 -5.60 -7.34
CA ARG A 120 11.87 -6.08 -8.04
C ARG A 120 11.27 -7.30 -7.35
N THR A 121 12.10 -8.24 -6.93
CA THR A 121 11.65 -9.46 -6.26
C THR A 121 11.00 -9.10 -4.94
N LYS A 122 11.67 -8.30 -4.11
CA LYS A 122 11.15 -7.84 -2.82
C LYS A 122 9.86 -7.01 -2.95
N THR A 123 9.79 -6.15 -3.97
CA THR A 123 8.56 -5.39 -4.26
C THR A 123 7.39 -6.32 -4.59
N ASN A 124 7.63 -7.31 -5.46
CA ASN A 124 6.58 -8.26 -5.85
C ASN A 124 6.12 -9.15 -4.70
N GLU A 125 7.04 -9.61 -3.86
CA GLU A 125 6.75 -10.38 -2.65
C GLU A 125 5.86 -9.57 -1.70
N ALA A 126 6.23 -8.33 -1.39
CA ALA A 126 5.46 -7.45 -0.52
C ALA A 126 4.05 -7.16 -1.08
N CYS A 127 3.95 -6.83 -2.37
CA CYS A 127 2.66 -6.61 -3.01
C CYS A 127 1.77 -7.87 -3.01
N LEU A 128 2.36 -9.06 -3.22
CA LEU A 128 1.64 -10.32 -3.16
C LEU A 128 1.18 -10.65 -1.73
N GLU A 129 2.02 -10.42 -0.73
CA GLU A 129 1.66 -10.62 0.67
C GLU A 129 0.51 -9.69 1.07
N ALA A 130 0.59 -8.39 0.72
CA ALA A 130 -0.47 -7.44 0.98
C ALA A 130 -1.78 -7.86 0.30
N LEU A 131 -1.72 -8.26 -0.97
CA LEU A 131 -2.88 -8.76 -1.71
C LEU A 131 -3.53 -9.98 -1.03
N LYS A 132 -2.72 -10.94 -0.58
CA LYS A 132 -3.20 -12.13 0.16
C LYS A 132 -3.89 -11.72 1.46
N LYS A 133 -3.30 -10.81 2.25
CA LYS A 133 -3.90 -10.31 3.50
C LYS A 133 -5.23 -9.60 3.24
N ILE A 134 -5.30 -8.73 2.23
CA ILE A 134 -6.53 -8.01 1.88
C ILE A 134 -7.64 -8.98 1.46
N LYS A 135 -7.33 -9.98 0.62
CA LYS A 135 -8.32 -10.99 0.21
C LYS A 135 -8.78 -11.86 1.37
N ALA A 136 -7.87 -12.24 2.27
CA ALA A 136 -8.22 -13.03 3.45
C ALA A 136 -9.09 -12.24 4.45
N ASP A 137 -8.85 -10.94 4.59
CA ASP A 137 -9.67 -10.03 5.40
C ASP A 137 -11.06 -9.77 4.79
N ASN A 138 -11.28 -10.11 3.52
CA ASN A 138 -12.52 -9.87 2.77
C ASN A 138 -12.86 -11.08 1.88
N PRO A 139 -13.21 -12.23 2.48
CA PRO A 139 -13.62 -13.40 1.70
C PRO A 139 -14.78 -13.03 0.76
N GLU A 140 -14.68 -13.42 -0.51
CA GLU A 140 -15.67 -13.12 -1.57
C GLU A 140 -15.91 -11.62 -1.87
N GLY A 141 -15.21 -10.70 -1.19
CA GLY A 141 -15.36 -9.26 -1.41
C GLY A 141 -14.90 -8.81 -2.79
N PHE A 142 -14.05 -9.61 -3.44
CA PHE A 142 -13.45 -9.29 -4.74
C PHE A 142 -13.89 -10.24 -5.87
N SER A 143 -14.84 -11.14 -5.62
CA SER A 143 -15.44 -12.01 -6.64
C SER A 143 -16.66 -11.33 -7.27
N GLY A 144 -16.66 -11.19 -8.60
CA GLY A 144 -17.80 -10.68 -9.38
C GLY A 144 -17.72 -9.21 -9.79
N LYS A 145 -18.48 -8.84 -10.83
CA LYS A 145 -18.85 -7.45 -11.14
C LYS A 145 -19.81 -6.96 -10.05
N ILE A 146 -19.72 -5.69 -9.64
CA ILE A 146 -20.79 -5.06 -8.83
C ILE A 146 -22.08 -5.13 -9.67
N PRO A 147 -23.18 -5.71 -9.17
CA PRO A 147 -24.46 -5.60 -9.86
C PRO A 147 -24.84 -4.12 -9.95
N PRO A 148 -25.35 -3.61 -11.09
CA PRO A 148 -25.82 -2.24 -11.17
C PRO A 148 -26.86 -1.98 -10.06
N LYS A 149 -26.90 -0.75 -9.54
CA LYS A 149 -27.93 -0.37 -8.57
C LYS A 149 -29.32 -0.71 -9.13
N PRO A 150 -30.28 -1.16 -8.30
CA PRO A 150 -31.68 -1.22 -8.68
C PRO A 150 -32.20 0.17 -9.10
#